data_AF-A0A258D322-F1
#
_entry.id   AF-A0A258D322-F1
#
_cell.length_a   1.000
_cell.length_b   1.000
_cell.length_c   1.000
_cell.angle_alpha   90.00
_cell.angle_beta   90.00
_cell.angle_gamma   90.00
#
_symmetry.space_group_name_H-M   'P 1'
#
loop_
_entity.id
_entity.type
_entity.pdbx_description
1 polymer ?
#
loop_
_entity_poly.entity_id
_entity_poly.type
_entity_poly.pdbx_seq_one_letter_code
_entity_poly.pdbx_strand_id
1 'polypeptide(L)'
;MRAYLVVVASLVGIGFAQAAPILPAEDKPGSVLRYQALLTPDRQATLEAFTGKKLRAGPEFDDLDACTLRETTEPDAARARLGKTIADCMKELGR
;
A
#
# COMPACT_ATOMS: atom_id res chain seq x y z
N MET A 1 -0.82 -57.89 0.07
CA MET A 1 -1.39 -56.65 0.66
C MET A 1 -0.52 -55.49 0.20
N ARG A 2 -1.01 -54.68 -0.75
CA ARG A 2 -0.26 -53.54 -1.32
C ARG A 2 -0.44 -52.34 -0.39
N ALA A 3 0.56 -52.06 0.44
CA ALA A 3 0.63 -50.83 1.20
C ALA A 3 1.03 -49.70 0.23
N TYR A 4 0.05 -48.91 -0.20
CA TYR A 4 0.30 -47.66 -0.92
C TYR A 4 0.82 -46.65 0.08
N LEU A 5 2.13 -46.40 0.03
CA LEU A 5 2.79 -45.34 0.76
C LEU A 5 2.42 -44.03 0.06
N VAL A 6 1.42 -43.33 0.60
CA VAL A 6 1.00 -42.01 0.13
C VAL A 6 2.12 -41.03 0.48
N VAL A 7 2.87 -40.61 -0.53
CA VAL A 7 3.80 -39.48 -0.45
C VAL A 7 2.95 -38.22 -0.32
N VAL A 8 2.80 -37.74 0.92
CA VAL A 8 2.22 -36.42 1.19
C VAL A 8 3.26 -35.39 0.75
N ALA A 9 3.12 -34.90 -0.47
CA ALA A 9 3.87 -33.76 -0.98
C ALA A 9 3.42 -32.50 -0.21
N SER A 10 4.12 -32.21 0.88
CA SER A 10 4.02 -30.91 1.56
C SER A 10 4.63 -29.84 0.65
N LEU A 11 3.80 -29.26 -0.21
CA LEU A 11 4.05 -27.95 -0.80
C LEU A 11 4.00 -26.93 0.34
N VAL A 12 5.15 -26.74 0.99
CA VAL A 12 5.40 -25.57 1.82
C VAL A 12 5.38 -24.38 0.86
N GLY A 13 4.20 -23.78 0.71
CA GLY A 13 4.04 -22.50 0.04
C GLY A 13 4.86 -21.48 0.80
N ILE A 14 6.01 -21.11 0.23
CA ILE A 14 6.78 -19.95 0.65
C ILE A 14 5.89 -18.74 0.36
N GLY A 15 5.12 -18.33 1.35
CA GLY A 15 4.34 -17.10 1.29
C GLY A 15 5.30 -15.94 1.19
N PHE A 16 5.51 -15.42 -0.02
CA PHE A 16 5.95 -14.05 -0.17
C PHE A 16 4.89 -13.20 0.53
N ALA A 17 5.22 -12.62 1.68
CA ALA A 17 4.39 -11.59 2.29
C ALA A 17 4.42 -10.38 1.36
N GLN A 18 3.57 -10.40 0.32
CA GLN A 18 3.35 -9.25 -0.54
C GLN A 18 2.73 -8.18 0.35
N ALA A 19 3.35 -7.00 0.38
CA ALA A 19 2.90 -5.91 1.22
C ALA A 19 1.48 -5.50 0.77
N ALA A 20 0.48 -5.87 1.56
CA ALA A 20 -0.93 -5.61 1.27
C ALA A 20 -1.25 -4.11 1.36
N PRO A 21 -2.35 -3.64 0.75
CA PRO A 21 -2.79 -2.25 0.83
C PRO A 21 -2.92 -1.78 2.28
N ILE A 22 -2.59 -0.52 2.55
CA ILE A 22 -2.76 0.07 3.88
C ILE A 22 -4.19 0.61 3.97
N LEU A 23 -4.98 0.09 4.91
CA LEU A 23 -6.34 0.58 5.13
C LEU A 23 -6.37 1.77 6.09
N PRO A 24 -7.40 2.64 6.05
CA PRO A 24 -7.53 3.77 6.99
C PRO A 24 -7.51 3.35 8.47
N ALA A 25 -8.01 2.15 8.78
CA ALA A 25 -7.96 1.59 10.14
C ALA A 25 -6.53 1.25 10.62
N GLU A 26 -5.57 1.10 9.71
CA GLU A 26 -4.16 0.86 10.00
C GLU A 26 -3.32 2.14 10.04
N ASP A 27 -3.94 3.31 9.85
CA ASP A 27 -3.23 4.58 9.79
C ASP A 27 -2.75 5.03 11.19
N LYS A 28 -1.44 5.02 11.36
CA LYS A 28 -0.75 5.38 12.60
C LYS A 28 0.50 6.21 12.25
N PRO A 29 1.09 6.91 13.23
CA PRO A 29 2.36 7.60 13.00
C PRO A 29 3.40 6.65 12.38
N GLY A 30 4.01 7.09 11.28
CA GLY A 30 4.97 6.32 10.48
C GLY A 30 4.35 5.43 9.40
N SER A 31 3.02 5.39 9.25
CA SER A 31 2.37 4.61 8.17
C SER A 31 2.75 5.09 6.77
N VAL A 32 3.13 6.36 6.59
CA VAL A 32 3.60 6.87 5.29
C VAL A 32 4.86 6.12 4.82
N LEU A 33 5.74 5.70 5.72
CA LEU A 33 6.94 4.93 5.36
C LEU A 33 6.62 3.52 4.86
N ARG A 34 5.45 2.96 5.22
CA ARG A 34 5.01 1.66 4.67
C ARG A 34 4.58 1.79 3.21
N TYR A 35 4.16 2.98 2.79
CA TYR A 35 3.63 3.22 1.45
C TYR A 35 4.66 2.96 0.35
N GLN A 36 5.93 3.33 0.57
CA GLN A 36 7.01 3.10 -0.41
C GLN A 36 7.32 1.62 -0.66
N ALA A 37 6.92 0.73 0.25
CA ALA A 37 7.15 -0.71 0.13
C ALA A 37 6.01 -1.43 -0.63
N LEU A 38 4.91 -0.74 -0.90
CA LEU A 38 3.77 -1.29 -1.62
C LEU A 38 4.04 -1.37 -3.11
N LEU A 39 3.53 -2.42 -3.75
CA LEU A 39 3.45 -2.51 -5.20
C LEU A 39 2.38 -1.54 -5.72
N THR A 40 2.47 -1.13 -6.99
CA THR A 40 1.53 -0.19 -7.61
C THR A 40 0.05 -0.54 -7.41
N PRO A 41 -0.40 -1.81 -7.55
CA PRO A 41 -1.81 -2.17 -7.31
C PRO A 41 -2.24 -1.88 -5.87
N ASP A 42 -1.36 -2.14 -4.90
CA ASP A 42 -1.64 -1.93 -3.48
C ASP A 42 -1.58 -0.45 -3.11
N ARG A 43 -0.70 0.33 -3.75
CA ARG A 43 -0.68 1.80 -3.64
C ARG A 43 -1.97 2.41 -4.16
N GLN A 44 -2.45 1.95 -5.32
CA GLN A 44 -3.74 2.40 -5.85
C GLN A 44 -4.88 2.06 -4.89
N ALA A 45 -4.98 0.80 -4.43
CA ALA A 45 -6.01 0.40 -3.48
C ALA A 45 -5.94 1.19 -2.16
N THR A 46 -4.73 1.49 -1.69
CA THR A 46 -4.49 2.34 -0.51
C THR A 46 -5.03 3.75 -0.75
N LEU A 47 -4.62 4.41 -1.84
CA LEU A 47 -5.10 5.75 -2.17
C LEU A 47 -6.62 5.80 -2.33
N GLU A 48 -7.22 4.81 -2.99
CA GLU A 48 -8.69 4.72 -3.11
C GLU A 48 -9.37 4.57 -1.75
N ALA A 49 -8.78 3.80 -0.83
CA ALA A 49 -9.33 3.60 0.51
C ALA A 49 -9.29 4.88 1.37
N PHE A 50 -8.25 5.70 1.23
CA PHE A 50 -8.14 6.97 1.97
C PHE A 50 -8.90 8.13 1.31
N THR A 51 -9.01 8.14 -0.01
CA THR A 51 -9.74 9.19 -0.74
C THR A 51 -11.24 8.91 -0.83
N GLY A 52 -11.66 7.65 -0.67
CA GLY A 52 -13.05 7.21 -0.91
C GLY A 52 -13.47 7.31 -2.37
N LYS A 53 -12.53 7.54 -3.29
CA LYS A 53 -12.75 7.70 -4.73
C LYS A 53 -12.06 6.56 -5.48
N LYS A 54 -12.66 6.14 -6.59
CA LYS A 54 -11.98 5.25 -7.54
C LYS A 54 -11.03 6.07 -8.39
N LEU A 55 -9.73 5.77 -8.30
CA LEU A 55 -8.70 6.44 -9.07
C LEU A 55 -8.46 5.58 -10.31
N ARG A 56 -8.85 6.10 -11.48
CA ARG A 56 -8.54 5.39 -12.73
C ARG A 56 -7.02 5.39 -12.93
N ALA A 57 -6.51 4.32 -13.52
CA ALA A 57 -5.12 4.31 -14.00
C ALA A 57 -4.93 5.49 -14.97
N GLY A 58 -3.95 6.36 -14.67
CA GLY A 58 -3.71 7.61 -15.37
C GLY A 58 -3.28 8.74 -14.43
N PRO A 59 -3.26 9.99 -14.91
CA PRO A 59 -2.67 11.13 -14.20
C PRO A 59 -3.28 11.36 -12.81
N GLU A 60 -4.54 10.97 -12.60
CA GLU A 60 -5.17 11.09 -11.30
C GLU A 60 -4.46 10.23 -10.24
N PHE A 61 -4.21 8.97 -10.56
CA PHE A 61 -3.44 8.08 -9.71
C PHE A 61 -1.96 8.47 -9.68
N ASP A 62 -1.35 8.72 -10.84
CA ASP A 62 0.09 8.91 -10.96
C ASP A 62 0.59 10.15 -10.19
N ASP A 63 -0.14 11.28 -10.26
CA ASP A 63 0.24 12.50 -9.56
C ASP A 63 0.13 12.32 -8.03
N LEU A 64 -0.93 11.64 -7.58
CA LEU A 64 -1.17 11.40 -6.16
C LEU A 64 -0.20 10.35 -5.58
N ASP A 65 0.12 9.30 -6.34
CA ASP A 65 1.16 8.31 -6.00
C ASP A 65 2.52 8.99 -5.88
N ALA A 66 2.88 9.82 -6.87
CA ALA A 66 4.14 10.55 -6.88
C ALA A 66 4.28 11.52 -5.70
N CYS A 67 3.24 12.31 -5.40
CA CYS A 67 3.23 13.17 -4.23
C CYS A 67 3.37 12.35 -2.94
N THR A 68 2.58 11.29 -2.78
CA THR A 68 2.61 10.47 -1.56
C THR A 68 3.96 9.76 -1.38
N LEU A 69 4.62 9.34 -2.48
CA LEU A 69 5.97 8.78 -2.46
C LEU A 69 7.04 9.82 -2.10
N ARG A 70 6.92 11.08 -2.54
CA ARG A 70 7.83 12.16 -2.13
C ARG A 70 7.82 12.31 -0.61
N GLU A 71 6.63 12.32 -0.02
CA GLU A 71 6.43 12.49 1.42
C GLU A 71 7.03 11.35 2.27
N THR A 72 7.33 10.19 1.67
CA THR A 72 8.04 9.11 2.41
C THR A 72 9.51 9.43 2.64
N THR A 73 10.05 10.43 1.95
CA THR A 73 11.46 10.86 2.06
C THR A 73 11.67 12.10 2.92
N GLU A 74 10.59 12.73 3.39
CA GLU A 74 10.65 13.94 4.21
C GLU A 74 11.14 13.65 5.64
N PRO A 75 11.80 14.62 6.31
CA PRO A 75 12.38 14.42 7.65
C PRO A 75 11.39 13.98 8.73
N ASP A 76 10.11 14.32 8.59
CA ASP A 76 9.04 14.00 9.53
C ASP A 76 8.21 12.76 9.13
N ALA A 77 8.58 12.06 8.05
CA ALA A 77 7.88 10.87 7.56
C ALA A 77 7.68 9.79 8.64
N ALA A 78 8.63 9.62 9.56
CA ALA A 78 8.53 8.66 10.67
C ALA A 78 7.39 8.98 11.67
N ARG A 79 6.89 10.21 11.68
CA ARG A 79 5.78 10.67 12.54
C ARG A 79 4.50 10.93 11.74
N ALA A 80 4.61 11.13 10.44
CA ALA A 80 3.49 11.38 9.56
C ALA A 80 2.54 10.19 9.47
N ARG A 81 1.25 10.50 9.37
CA ARG A 81 0.18 9.54 9.11
C ARG A 81 -0.15 9.57 7.63
N LEU A 82 -0.39 8.41 7.05
CA LEU A 82 -0.61 8.27 5.62
C LEU A 82 -1.88 9.02 5.18
N GLY A 83 -2.96 8.97 5.96
CA GLY A 83 -4.20 9.65 5.61
C GLY A 83 -4.05 11.18 5.59
N LYS A 84 -3.28 11.75 6.51
CA LYS A 84 -2.96 13.18 6.50
C LYS A 84 -2.11 13.56 5.30
N THR A 85 -1.07 12.78 5.02
CA THR A 85 -0.20 12.97 3.85
C THR A 85 -1.01 12.96 2.55
N ILE A 86 -1.87 11.97 2.35
CA ILE A 86 -2.73 11.87 1.15
C ILE A 86 -3.65 13.09 1.05
N ALA A 87 -4.26 13.52 2.16
CA ALA A 87 -5.14 14.69 2.17
C ALA A 87 -4.40 16.00 1.84
N ASP A 88 -3.14 16.15 2.27
CA ASP A 88 -2.33 17.33 1.96
C ASP A 88 -1.83 17.27 0.51
N CYS A 89 -1.45 16.11 -0.01
CA CYS A 89 -1.16 15.90 -1.42
C CYS A 89 -2.34 16.21 -2.34
N MET A 90 -3.56 15.81 -1.98
CA MET A 90 -4.75 16.18 -2.76
C MET A 90 -4.92 17.70 -2.86
N LYS A 91 -4.67 18.44 -1.77
CA LYS A 91 -4.71 19.92 -1.78
C LYS A 91 -3.61 20.51 -2.66
N GLU A 92 -2.38 19.98 -2.58
CA GLU A 92 -1.26 20.42 -3.43
C GLU A 92 -1.58 20.26 -4.92
N LEU A 93 -2.29 19.18 -5.27
CA LEU A 93 -2.72 18.88 -6.64
C LEU A 93 -4.04 19.57 -7.04
N GLY A 94 -4.67 20.35 -6.14
CA GLY A 94 -5.92 21.07 -6.41
C GLY A 94 -7.17 20.17 -6.54
N ARG A 95 -7.25 19.09 -5.74
CA ARG A 95 -8.30 18.06 -5.82
C ARG A 95 -9.13 17.89 -4.54
#